data_AF-A0A1B8EBN1-F1
#
_entry.id   AF-A0A1B8EBN1-F1
#
_cell.length_a   1.000
_cell.length_b   1.000
_cell.length_c   1.000
_cell.angle_alpha   90.00
_cell.angle_beta   90.00
_cell.angle_gamma   90.00
#
_symmetry.space_group_name_H-M   'P 1'
#
loop_
_entity.id
_entity.type
_entity.pdbx_description
1 polymer ?
#
loop_
_entity_poly.entity_id
_entity_poly.type
_entity_poly.pdbx_seq_one_letter_code
_entity_poly.pdbx_strand_id
1 'polypeptide(L)'
;MPRPRTDDSENCWSGVTDPKKRKQIQDRLAQRARRQRLAAQNRDANSKTTSASCFTSAQESGAPAATVHQFPHTGALALDFSTPRFPSMLSAPVVIPPAPAPRLDPALDRHLDIPPTVFAALFTNGVILSLPCAYASPLPSTSPPCPDAPPDLQPTAMQLSTPHARWIDRFPFPRMRDNFIWLTAGEGEGAGIRLLDQEALLGDLFCMESFVIREGGKAWEGADWTVGGEFQDKWGWLFC
;
A
#
# COMPACT_ATOMS: atom_id res chain seq x y z
N MET A 1 11.78 18.94 -4.13
CA MET A 1 11.62 17.95 -5.21
C MET A 1 12.93 17.17 -5.35
N PRO A 2 12.95 15.87 -4.98
CA PRO A 2 14.06 14.99 -5.33
C PRO A 2 14.27 15.07 -6.84
N ARG A 3 15.48 15.43 -7.29
CA ARG A 3 15.76 15.55 -8.73
C ARG A 3 15.88 14.14 -9.31
N PRO A 4 15.11 13.81 -10.36
CA PRO A 4 15.32 12.56 -11.09
C PRO A 4 16.74 12.53 -11.67
N ARG A 5 17.36 11.35 -11.75
CA ARG A 5 18.62 11.23 -12.47
C ARG A 5 18.36 11.46 -13.96
N THR A 6 19.38 11.85 -14.72
CA THR A 6 19.25 12.15 -16.17
C THR A 6 18.66 10.97 -16.98
N ASP A 7 18.84 9.73 -16.53
CA ASP A 7 18.28 8.52 -17.14
C ASP A 7 16.76 8.36 -16.88
N ASP A 8 16.22 8.95 -15.81
CA ASP A 8 14.79 8.89 -15.51
C ASP A 8 13.96 9.84 -16.40
N SER A 9 14.61 10.79 -17.09
CA SER A 9 13.94 11.73 -18.00
C SER A 9 13.24 11.02 -19.18
N GLU A 10 13.75 9.88 -19.62
CA GLU A 10 13.09 9.10 -20.67
C GLU A 10 11.82 8.37 -20.19
N ASN A 11 11.68 8.19 -18.88
CA ASN A 11 10.49 7.63 -18.24
C ASN A 11 9.51 8.72 -17.77
N CYS A 12 9.88 9.99 -17.91
CA CYS A 12 9.05 11.16 -17.62
C CYS A 12 7.94 11.27 -18.68
N TRP A 13 6.76 10.78 -18.34
CA TRP A 13 5.58 10.82 -19.19
C TRP A 13 4.64 11.99 -18.83
N SER A 14 4.89 12.67 -17.71
CA SER A 14 4.12 13.82 -17.21
C SER A 14 4.35 15.06 -18.09
N GLY A 15 3.56 15.17 -19.16
CA GLY A 15 3.67 16.23 -20.19
C GLY A 15 3.70 15.70 -21.63
N VAL A 16 3.73 14.38 -21.81
CA VAL A 16 3.67 13.76 -23.14
C VAL A 16 2.24 13.83 -23.69
N THR A 17 2.02 14.77 -24.60
CA THR A 17 0.75 14.98 -25.32
C THR A 17 0.58 13.97 -26.46
N ASP A 18 1.68 13.49 -27.05
CA ASP A 18 1.66 12.52 -28.15
C ASP A 18 1.24 11.12 -27.66
N PRO A 19 0.10 10.58 -28.14
CA PRO A 19 -0.37 9.25 -27.78
C PRO A 19 0.66 8.14 -28.06
N LYS A 20 1.46 8.25 -29.13
CA LYS A 20 2.44 7.22 -29.49
C LYS A 20 3.59 7.17 -28.50
N LYS A 21 4.13 8.33 -28.12
CA LYS A 21 5.18 8.42 -27.09
C LYS A 21 4.68 7.91 -25.74
N ARG A 22 3.44 8.25 -25.37
CA ARG A 22 2.81 7.73 -24.14
C ARG A 22 2.74 6.21 -24.15
N LYS A 23 2.28 5.62 -25.26
CA LYS A 23 2.24 4.16 -25.43
C LYS A 23 3.64 3.52 -25.38
N GLN A 24 4.66 4.15 -25.97
CA GLN A 24 6.03 3.65 -25.89
C GLN A 24 6.56 3.61 -24.46
N ILE A 25 6.27 4.64 -23.66
CA ILE A 25 6.65 4.67 -22.25
C ILE A 25 5.88 3.58 -21.47
N GLN A 26 4.59 3.41 -21.74
CA GLN A 26 3.80 2.30 -21.17
C GLN A 26 4.41 0.94 -21.52
N ASP A 27 4.69 0.68 -22.79
CA ASP A 27 5.23 -0.60 -23.23
C ASP A 27 6.59 -0.88 -22.59
N ARG A 28 7.44 0.15 -22.45
CA ARG A 28 8.74 0.05 -21.76
C ARG A 28 8.58 -0.31 -20.29
N LEU A 29 7.68 0.36 -19.57
CA LEU A 29 7.39 0.06 -18.16
C LEU A 29 6.76 -1.33 -18.00
N ALA A 30 5.87 -1.74 -18.90
CA ALA A 30 5.25 -3.07 -18.89
C ALA A 30 6.28 -4.17 -19.13
N GLN A 31 7.20 -3.95 -20.08
CA GLN A 31 8.33 -4.84 -20.30
C GLN A 31 9.23 -4.93 -19.08
N ARG A 32 9.51 -3.81 -18.40
CA ARG A 32 10.28 -3.79 -17.15
C ARG A 32 9.61 -4.63 -16.06
N ALA A 33 8.31 -4.40 -15.81
CA ALA A 33 7.52 -5.16 -14.84
C ALA A 33 7.50 -6.66 -15.18
N ARG A 34 7.33 -7.02 -16.46
CA ARG A 34 7.37 -8.43 -16.91
C ARG A 34 8.73 -9.06 -16.65
N ARG A 35 9.84 -8.37 -16.97
CA ARG A 35 11.21 -8.87 -16.73
C ARG A 35 11.47 -9.07 -15.24
N GLN A 36 11.01 -8.15 -14.39
CA GLN A 36 11.13 -8.27 -12.94
C GLN A 36 10.39 -9.50 -12.39
N ARG A 37 9.15 -9.75 -12.83
CA ARG A 37 8.37 -10.93 -12.44
C ARG A 37 9.06 -12.24 -12.85
N LEU A 38 9.60 -12.30 -14.07
CA LEU A 38 10.35 -13.46 -14.55
C LEU A 38 11.65 -13.66 -13.77
N ALA A 39 12.37 -12.59 -13.43
CA ALA A 39 13.59 -12.67 -12.63
C ALA A 39 13.32 -13.16 -11.20
N ALA A 40 12.22 -12.71 -10.57
CA ALA A 40 11.78 -13.19 -9.27
C ALA A 40 11.45 -14.70 -9.31
N GLN A 41 10.64 -15.13 -10.29
CA GLN A 41 10.32 -16.55 -10.48
C GLN A 41 11.57 -17.41 -10.69
N ASN A 42 12.55 -16.94 -11.47
CA ASN A 42 13.80 -17.65 -11.67
C ASN A 42 14.66 -17.71 -10.41
N ARG A 43 14.68 -16.66 -9.56
CA ARG A 43 15.36 -16.69 -8.25
C ARG A 43 14.72 -17.72 -7.32
N ASP A 44 13.39 -17.80 -7.28
CA ASP A 44 12.65 -18.76 -6.45
C ASP A 44 12.80 -20.21 -6.94
N ALA A 45 12.93 -20.42 -8.25
CA ALA A 45 13.24 -21.73 -8.82
C ALA A 45 14.67 -22.16 -8.47
N ASN A 46 15.64 -21.25 -8.58
CA ASN A 46 17.04 -21.56 -8.33
C ASN A 46 17.33 -21.81 -6.84
N SER A 47 16.67 -21.11 -5.91
CA SER A 47 16.80 -21.34 -4.46
C SER A 47 16.25 -22.70 -4.00
N LYS A 48 15.22 -23.21 -4.70
CA LYS A 48 14.69 -24.57 -4.49
C LYS A 48 15.61 -25.66 -5.02
N THR A 49 16.35 -25.41 -6.12
CA THR A 49 17.30 -26.38 -6.68
C THR A 49 18.55 -26.57 -5.82
N THR A 50 19.07 -25.51 -5.17
CA THR A 50 20.26 -25.62 -4.29
C THR A 50 19.99 -26.32 -2.97
N SER A 51 18.72 -26.40 -2.52
CA SER A 51 18.36 -27.10 -1.28
C SER A 51 18.15 -28.61 -1.46
N ALA A 52 18.14 -29.11 -2.69
CA ALA A 52 17.87 -30.52 -3.01
C ALA A 52 19.15 -31.37 -3.19
N SER A 53 20.35 -30.78 -3.12
CA SER A 53 21.62 -31.50 -3.32
C SER A 53 22.38 -31.74 -2.01
N CYS A 54 21.72 -32.32 -1.01
CA CYS A 54 22.41 -33.07 0.05
C CYS A 54 21.38 -33.99 0.71
N PHE A 55 21.24 -35.22 0.22
CA PHE A 55 21.01 -36.43 0.99
C PHE A 55 20.94 -37.61 0.00
N THR A 56 22.03 -38.36 -0.08
CA THR A 56 22.07 -39.70 -0.68
C THR A 56 22.05 -40.74 0.43
N SER A 57 21.05 -41.63 0.42
CA SER A 57 21.19 -43.11 0.41
C SER A 57 20.15 -43.86 1.26
N ALA A 58 19.58 -44.91 0.62
CA ALA A 58 18.93 -46.14 1.13
C ALA A 58 17.63 -46.00 1.97
N GLN A 59 16.57 -46.82 1.85
CA GLN A 59 16.37 -48.13 1.23
C GLN A 59 14.85 -48.44 1.07
N GLU A 60 14.52 -49.19 0.01
CA GLU A 60 13.51 -50.25 -0.19
C GLU A 60 12.05 -50.26 0.35
N SER A 61 11.17 -50.57 -0.63
CA SER A 61 10.06 -51.55 -0.61
C SER A 61 8.70 -51.22 0.01
N GLY A 62 7.65 -51.30 -0.84
CA GLY A 62 6.29 -51.69 -0.44
C GLY A 62 5.16 -50.82 -0.98
N ALA A 63 4.61 -51.18 -2.14
CA ALA A 63 3.19 -50.95 -2.44
C ALA A 63 2.40 -52.17 -1.88
N PRO A 64 1.13 -52.08 -1.43
CA PRO A 64 0.04 -51.58 -2.27
C PRO A 64 -1.16 -50.90 -1.55
N ALA A 65 -2.09 -50.48 -2.40
CA ALA A 65 -3.54 -50.47 -2.20
C ALA A 65 -4.23 -49.34 -1.40
N ALA A 66 -5.27 -48.82 -2.07
CA ALA A 66 -6.24 -47.86 -1.60
C ALA A 66 -7.02 -48.36 -0.37
N THR A 67 -7.30 -47.47 0.57
CA THR A 67 -8.43 -47.61 1.49
C THR A 67 -8.97 -46.24 1.85
N VAL A 68 -10.20 -45.99 1.41
CA VAL A 68 -11.09 -44.93 1.87
C VAL A 68 -11.38 -45.18 3.35
N HIS A 69 -10.98 -44.26 4.22
CA HIS A 69 -11.44 -44.26 5.61
C HIS A 69 -12.41 -43.10 5.84
N GLN A 70 -13.71 -43.46 5.78
CA GLN A 70 -14.78 -42.78 6.50
C GLN A 70 -14.48 -42.81 8.01
N PHE A 71 -14.71 -41.68 8.67
CA PHE A 71 -14.77 -41.53 10.12
C PHE A 71 -15.96 -40.60 10.47
N PRO A 72 -16.54 -40.73 11.67
CA PRO A 72 -17.97 -40.98 11.81
C PRO A 72 -18.76 -39.74 12.24
N HIS A 73 -20.06 -39.76 11.92
CA HIS A 73 -21.09 -39.01 12.64
C HIS A 73 -21.08 -39.34 14.13
N THR A 74 -20.92 -38.36 15.01
CA THR A 74 -21.76 -38.11 16.21
C THR A 74 -21.15 -37.02 17.10
N GLY A 75 -22.01 -36.17 17.68
CA GLY A 75 -21.69 -35.42 18.90
C GLY A 75 -21.48 -33.92 18.72
N ALA A 76 -22.56 -33.18 18.48
CA ALA A 76 -22.60 -31.75 18.74
C ALA A 76 -22.35 -31.49 20.23
N LEU A 77 -21.22 -30.86 20.57
CA LEU A 77 -21.02 -30.27 21.89
C LEU A 77 -21.80 -28.95 21.93
N ALA A 78 -23.08 -29.04 22.27
CA ALA A 78 -23.89 -27.89 22.63
C ALA A 78 -23.36 -27.33 23.96
N LEU A 79 -22.71 -26.18 23.92
CA LEU A 79 -22.56 -25.36 25.12
C LEU A 79 -23.91 -24.69 25.37
N ASP A 80 -24.58 -25.14 26.43
CA ASP A 80 -25.84 -24.59 26.94
C ASP A 80 -25.67 -23.10 27.29
N PHE A 81 -26.04 -22.23 26.35
CA PHE A 81 -26.38 -20.85 26.71
C PHE A 81 -27.84 -20.83 27.16
N SER A 82 -28.05 -20.93 28.47
CA SER A 82 -29.34 -20.62 29.07
C SER A 82 -29.68 -19.15 28.81
N THR A 83 -30.53 -18.90 27.81
CA THR A 83 -31.14 -17.58 27.57
C THR A 83 -32.06 -17.23 28.72
N PRO A 84 -31.83 -16.14 29.49
CA PRO A 84 -32.86 -15.66 30.40
C PRO A 84 -34.00 -15.03 29.58
N ARG A 85 -35.22 -15.53 29.76
CA ARG A 85 -36.45 -14.89 29.29
C ARG A 85 -36.61 -13.55 30.00
N PHE A 86 -36.50 -12.45 29.27
CA PHE A 86 -36.88 -11.14 29.78
C PHE A 86 -38.41 -10.98 29.74
N PRO A 87 -39.06 -10.47 30.80
CA PRO A 87 -40.47 -10.11 30.73
C PRO A 87 -40.64 -8.88 29.84
N SER A 88 -41.64 -8.94 28.98
CA SER A 88 -42.13 -7.79 28.22
C SER A 88 -42.69 -6.74 29.19
N MET A 89 -42.34 -5.46 28.99
CA MET A 89 -43.23 -4.29 28.97
C MET A 89 -42.49 -2.98 29.34
N LEU A 90 -42.92 -1.92 28.62
CA LEU A 90 -42.75 -0.47 28.84
C LEU A 90 -41.59 0.22 28.10
N SER A 91 -41.99 0.85 26.99
CA SER A 91 -41.23 1.83 26.20
C SER A 91 -40.87 3.05 27.05
N ALA A 92 -39.61 3.15 27.47
CA ALA A 92 -39.03 4.39 27.98
C ALA A 92 -38.15 5.02 26.87
N PRO A 93 -38.21 6.34 26.64
CA PRO A 93 -37.34 6.98 25.67
C PRO A 93 -35.89 6.89 26.17
N VAL A 94 -35.04 6.20 25.42
CA VAL A 94 -33.59 6.19 25.64
C VAL A 94 -33.07 7.60 25.35
N VAL A 95 -32.80 8.37 26.40
CA VAL A 95 -32.01 9.60 26.28
C VAL A 95 -30.56 9.17 26.11
N ILE A 96 -30.05 9.27 24.88
CA ILE A 96 -28.63 9.11 24.58
C ILE A 96 -27.95 10.43 25.00
N PRO A 97 -27.13 10.45 26.07
CA PRO A 97 -26.33 11.64 26.34
C PRO A 97 -25.37 11.87 25.17
N PRO A 98 -25.19 13.12 24.68
CA PRO A 98 -24.23 13.39 23.62
C PRO A 98 -22.86 12.96 24.11
N ALA A 99 -22.22 12.05 23.37
CA ALA A 99 -20.85 11.65 23.63
C ALA A 99 -19.98 12.92 23.67
N PRO A 100 -19.18 13.14 24.72
CA PRO A 100 -18.26 14.27 24.73
C PRO A 100 -17.36 14.13 23.51
N ALA A 101 -17.25 15.21 22.73
CA ALA A 101 -16.35 15.27 21.59
C ALA A 101 -14.98 14.72 22.02
N PRO A 102 -14.30 13.91 21.16
CA PRO A 102 -12.99 13.40 21.49
C PRO A 102 -12.09 14.61 21.75
N ARG A 103 -11.80 14.85 23.03
CA ARG A 103 -10.80 15.82 23.42
C ARG A 103 -9.50 15.19 22.94
N LEU A 104 -8.97 15.71 21.84
CA LEU A 104 -7.58 15.48 21.49
C LEU A 104 -6.77 15.95 22.70
N ASP A 105 -6.20 15.01 23.45
CA ASP A 105 -5.29 15.35 24.54
C ASP A 105 -4.18 16.21 23.94
N PRO A 106 -3.94 17.44 24.45
CA PRO A 106 -2.85 18.30 23.97
C PRO A 106 -1.47 17.77 24.36
N ALA A 107 -1.38 16.56 24.92
CA ALA A 107 -0.16 15.92 25.41
C ALA A 107 0.60 15.12 24.33
N LEU A 108 0.48 15.51 23.05
CA LEU A 108 1.37 15.04 21.99
C LEU A 108 2.60 15.96 21.83
N ASP A 109 3.01 16.63 22.90
CA ASP A 109 4.30 17.33 22.96
C ASP A 109 5.38 16.42 23.57
N ARG A 110 5.32 15.12 23.24
CA ARG A 110 6.46 14.23 23.42
C ARG A 110 7.36 14.46 22.21
N HIS A 111 8.18 15.49 22.32
CA HIS A 111 9.40 15.67 21.54
C HIS A 111 10.33 14.49 21.87
N LEU A 112 10.02 13.32 21.30
CA LEU A 112 10.97 12.22 21.27
C LEU A 112 12.02 12.66 20.25
N ASP A 113 13.29 12.73 20.66
CA ASP A 113 14.46 12.99 19.82
C ASP A 113 14.70 11.89 18.75
N ILE A 114 13.65 11.16 18.39
CA ILE A 114 13.63 10.16 17.34
C ILE A 114 13.45 10.93 16.03
N PRO A 115 14.42 10.89 15.11
CA PRO A 115 14.26 11.47 13.78
C PRO A 115 12.98 10.91 13.14
N PRO A 116 12.14 11.75 12.53
CA PRO A 116 10.87 11.29 11.97
C PRO A 116 11.16 10.23 10.90
N THR A 117 10.70 9.00 11.15
CA THR A 117 10.75 7.93 10.16
C THR A 117 9.75 8.21 9.05
N VAL A 118 9.95 7.60 7.88
CA VAL A 118 8.96 7.64 6.80
C VAL A 118 7.57 7.23 7.29
N PHE A 119 7.45 6.21 8.14
CA PHE A 119 6.16 5.73 8.65
C PHE A 119 5.50 6.74 9.60
N ALA A 120 6.28 7.38 10.48
CA ALA A 120 5.79 8.44 11.34
C ALA A 120 5.26 9.62 10.52
N ALA A 121 5.97 9.98 9.44
CA ALA A 121 5.55 11.06 8.56
C ALA A 121 4.29 10.70 7.75
N LEU A 122 4.20 9.50 7.19
CA LEU A 122 3.00 9.02 6.49
C LEU A 122 1.79 8.89 7.43
N PHE A 123 2.02 8.59 8.71
CA PHE A 123 0.97 8.62 9.74
C PHE A 123 0.49 10.06 9.98
N THR A 124 1.40 10.99 10.24
CA THR A 124 1.11 12.43 10.42
C THR A 124 0.33 13.01 9.24
N ASN A 125 0.76 12.73 8.01
CA ASN A 125 0.07 13.19 6.80
C ASN A 125 -1.33 12.61 6.67
N GLY A 126 -1.54 11.36 7.10
CA GLY A 126 -2.88 10.78 7.19
C GLY A 126 -3.78 11.49 8.18
N VAL A 127 -3.27 11.90 9.34
CA VAL A 127 -4.04 12.69 10.31
C VAL A 127 -4.47 14.02 9.69
N ILE A 128 -3.57 14.73 9.00
CA ILE A 128 -3.88 15.98 8.27
C ILE A 128 -5.01 15.76 7.26
N LEU A 129 -4.94 14.67 6.50
CA LEU A 129 -5.92 14.34 5.46
C LEU A 129 -7.19 13.66 5.98
N SER A 130 -7.33 13.49 7.30
CA SER A 130 -8.41 12.70 7.90
C SER A 130 -8.54 11.29 7.31
N LEU A 131 -7.40 10.68 6.97
CA LEU A 131 -7.27 9.36 6.37
C LEU A 131 -6.79 8.35 7.43
N PRO A 132 -7.67 7.50 7.99
CA PRO A 132 -7.30 6.53 9.02
C PRO A 132 -6.36 5.44 8.48
N CYS A 133 -5.33 5.07 9.25
CA CYS A 133 -4.42 3.96 8.87
C CYS A 133 -5.05 2.58 9.06
N ALA A 134 -5.86 2.41 10.10
CA ALA A 134 -6.45 1.12 10.47
C ALA A 134 -7.49 0.62 9.46
N TYR A 135 -8.05 1.52 8.65
CA TYR A 135 -8.96 1.20 7.57
C TYR A 135 -8.21 1.24 6.24
N ALA A 136 -7.59 0.12 5.89
CA ALA A 136 -7.31 -0.13 4.48
C ALA A 136 -8.67 -0.23 3.77
N SER A 137 -9.06 0.82 3.03
CA SER A 137 -10.27 0.76 2.21
C SER A 137 -10.13 -0.42 1.25
N PRO A 138 -11.00 -1.45 1.33
CA PRO A 138 -10.87 -2.63 0.49
C PRO A 138 -11.15 -2.32 -0.99
N LEU A 139 -11.74 -1.16 -1.27
CA LEU A 139 -12.05 -0.70 -2.62
C LEU A 139 -11.35 0.64 -2.92
N PRO A 140 -10.85 0.84 -4.16
CA PRO A 140 -10.38 2.13 -4.62
C PRO A 140 -11.45 3.22 -4.49
N SER A 141 -11.05 4.43 -4.11
CA SER A 141 -11.95 5.58 -4.00
C SER A 141 -11.21 6.88 -4.34
N THR A 142 -11.97 7.93 -4.64
CA THR A 142 -11.43 9.26 -4.92
C THR A 142 -11.11 10.01 -3.63
N SER A 143 -10.22 10.99 -3.70
CA SER A 143 -9.98 11.92 -2.59
C SER A 143 -11.17 12.85 -2.39
N PRO A 144 -11.56 13.14 -1.14
CA PRO A 144 -12.35 14.34 -0.87
C PRO A 144 -11.46 15.59 -1.05
N PRO A 145 -12.05 16.76 -1.36
CA PRO A 145 -11.35 18.04 -1.25
C PRO A 145 -10.83 18.26 0.18
N CYS A 146 -9.64 18.85 0.31
CA CYS A 146 -9.03 19.13 1.61
C CYS A 146 -8.39 20.53 1.59
N PRO A 147 -9.18 21.62 1.70
CA PRO A 147 -8.70 22.99 1.52
C PRO A 147 -7.65 23.38 2.57
N ASP A 148 -7.70 22.80 3.77
CA ASP A 148 -6.78 23.10 4.86
C ASP A 148 -5.46 22.30 4.79
N ALA A 149 -5.32 21.38 3.82
CA ALA A 149 -4.08 20.62 3.66
C ALA A 149 -2.92 21.54 3.21
N PRO A 150 -1.69 21.28 3.68
CA PRO A 150 -0.50 21.91 3.15
C PRO A 150 -0.35 21.70 1.63
N PRO A 151 0.33 22.60 0.89
CA PRO A 151 0.39 22.57 -0.56
C PRO A 151 0.78 21.22 -1.18
N ASP A 152 1.80 20.56 -0.63
CA ASP A 152 2.30 19.28 -1.15
C ASP A 152 1.40 18.08 -0.81
N LEU A 153 0.44 18.23 0.11
CA LEU A 153 -0.58 17.24 0.46
C LEU A 153 -1.96 17.53 -0.16
N GLN A 154 -2.13 18.68 -0.80
CA GLN A 154 -3.38 18.99 -1.50
C GLN A 154 -3.74 17.87 -2.48
N PRO A 155 -5.02 17.41 -2.51
CA PRO A 155 -5.48 16.45 -3.50
C PRO A 155 -5.29 16.99 -4.93
N THR A 156 -4.69 16.19 -5.80
CA THR A 156 -4.54 16.53 -7.22
C THR A 156 -5.86 16.36 -7.97
N ALA A 157 -5.94 16.91 -9.19
CA ALA A 157 -7.10 16.71 -10.05
C ALA A 157 -7.37 15.21 -10.32
N MET A 158 -6.32 14.42 -10.53
CA MET A 158 -6.44 12.97 -10.77
C MET A 158 -6.97 12.25 -9.53
N GLN A 159 -6.47 12.60 -8.36
CA GLN A 159 -6.95 12.06 -7.09
C GLN A 159 -8.43 12.34 -6.82
N LEU A 160 -8.91 13.53 -7.21
CA LEU A 160 -10.32 13.91 -7.08
C LEU A 160 -11.23 13.17 -8.08
N SER A 161 -10.73 12.80 -9.27
CA SER A 161 -11.54 12.22 -10.35
C SER A 161 -11.40 10.71 -10.54
N THR A 162 -10.32 10.11 -10.07
CA THR A 162 -9.95 8.72 -10.39
C THR A 162 -9.91 7.86 -9.14
N PRO A 163 -10.75 6.82 -9.01
CA PRO A 163 -10.68 5.89 -7.88
C PRO A 163 -9.30 5.20 -7.78
N HIS A 164 -8.67 5.25 -6.62
CA HIS A 164 -7.34 4.69 -6.39
C HIS A 164 -7.15 4.21 -4.94
N ALA A 165 -6.03 3.55 -4.67
CA ALA A 165 -5.67 3.14 -3.32
C ALA A 165 -5.27 4.37 -2.49
N ARG A 166 -6.19 4.83 -1.63
CA ARG A 166 -6.11 6.07 -0.84
C ARG A 166 -4.83 6.23 0.00
N TRP A 167 -4.14 5.13 0.33
CA TRP A 167 -2.90 5.19 1.12
C TRP A 167 -1.80 6.03 0.44
N ILE A 168 -1.82 6.12 -0.90
CA ILE A 168 -0.83 6.90 -1.65
C ILE A 168 -0.90 8.40 -1.33
N ASP A 169 -2.07 8.90 -0.92
CA ASP A 169 -2.29 10.31 -0.59
C ASP A 169 -1.39 10.81 0.54
N ARG A 170 -0.89 9.90 1.36
CA ARG A 170 -0.02 10.21 2.50
C ARG A 170 1.34 10.77 2.07
N PHE A 171 1.73 10.57 0.82
CA PHE A 171 3.02 11.03 0.30
C PHE A 171 2.93 12.50 -0.15
N PRO A 172 3.82 13.39 0.32
CA PRO A 172 3.81 14.81 -0.03
C PRO A 172 4.44 15.08 -1.41
N PHE A 173 4.09 14.24 -2.39
CA PHE A 173 4.65 14.27 -3.75
C PHE A 173 3.52 14.21 -4.77
N PRO A 174 2.88 15.34 -5.13
CA PRO A 174 1.74 15.38 -6.04
C PRO A 174 1.96 14.58 -7.34
N ARG A 175 3.15 14.73 -7.95
CA ARG A 175 3.50 14.02 -9.18
C ARG A 175 3.61 12.51 -9.00
N MET A 176 4.23 12.05 -7.91
CA MET A 176 4.37 10.62 -7.63
C MET A 176 3.02 9.97 -7.35
N ARG A 177 2.11 10.69 -6.66
CA ARG A 177 0.72 10.26 -6.45
C ARG A 177 -0.02 10.08 -7.78
N ASP A 178 0.03 11.06 -8.67
CA ASP A 178 -0.59 10.98 -10.00
C ASP A 178 0.00 9.85 -10.85
N ASN A 179 1.33 9.71 -10.83
CA ASN A 179 2.02 8.63 -11.53
C ASN A 179 1.57 7.26 -11.01
N PHE A 180 1.54 7.07 -9.70
CA PHE A 180 1.03 5.85 -9.08
C PHE A 180 -0.42 5.56 -9.50
N ILE A 181 -1.31 6.55 -9.42
CA ILE A 181 -2.74 6.37 -9.75
C ILE A 181 -2.88 5.93 -11.19
N TRP A 182 -2.18 6.57 -12.11
CA TRP A 182 -2.27 6.20 -13.51
C TRP A 182 -1.70 4.82 -13.83
N LEU A 183 -0.73 4.31 -13.06
CA LEU A 183 -0.15 2.98 -13.28
C LEU A 183 -0.92 1.85 -12.57
N THR A 184 -1.94 2.20 -11.78
CA THR A 184 -2.71 1.26 -10.95
C THR A 184 -4.20 1.29 -11.22
N ALA A 185 -4.75 2.44 -11.59
CA ALA A 185 -6.18 2.61 -11.89
C ALA A 185 -6.51 2.02 -13.26
N GLY A 186 -6.99 0.77 -13.28
CA GLY A 186 -7.46 0.12 -14.51
C GLY A 186 -8.83 -0.52 -14.32
N GLU A 187 -9.84 0.11 -14.91
CA GLU A 187 -10.81 -0.48 -15.87
C GLU A 187 -11.37 0.66 -16.76
N GLY A 188 -11.23 0.54 -18.09
CA GLY A 188 -11.79 1.49 -19.08
C GLY A 188 -10.80 1.91 -20.19
N GLU A 189 -11.31 2.17 -21.40
CA GLU A 189 -10.49 2.74 -22.49
C GLU A 189 -9.93 4.10 -22.08
N GLY A 190 -8.60 4.23 -22.04
CA GLY A 190 -7.91 5.42 -21.56
C GLY A 190 -7.61 5.45 -20.06
N ALA A 191 -8.08 4.46 -19.28
CA ALA A 191 -7.70 4.25 -17.89
C ALA A 191 -6.42 3.40 -17.80
N GLY A 192 -5.59 3.75 -16.82
CA GLY A 192 -4.29 3.19 -16.51
C GLY A 192 -4.18 1.67 -16.63
N ILE A 193 -3.08 1.21 -17.23
CA ILE A 193 -2.76 -0.22 -17.25
C ILE A 193 -2.15 -0.55 -15.87
N ARG A 194 -2.59 -1.65 -15.22
CA ARG A 194 -2.04 -2.18 -13.94
C ARG A 194 -0.58 -2.65 -14.08
N LEU A 195 0.34 -1.72 -14.33
CA LEU A 195 1.78 -2.00 -14.50
C LEU A 195 2.51 -2.02 -13.17
N LEU A 196 2.08 -1.17 -12.24
CA LEU A 196 2.76 -1.03 -10.97
C LEU A 196 2.31 -2.14 -10.03
N ASP A 197 3.29 -2.88 -9.52
CA ASP A 197 3.11 -3.86 -8.47
C ASP A 197 3.09 -3.14 -7.12
N GLN A 198 1.89 -2.98 -6.56
CA GLN A 198 1.66 -2.23 -5.33
C GLN A 198 2.33 -2.88 -4.13
N GLU A 199 2.30 -4.22 -4.07
CA GLU A 199 2.89 -4.98 -2.97
C GLU A 199 4.41 -4.93 -3.04
N ALA A 200 5.00 -4.94 -4.23
CA ALA A 200 6.44 -4.74 -4.37
C ALA A 200 6.87 -3.33 -3.92
N LEU A 201 6.12 -2.28 -4.27
CA LEU A 201 6.40 -0.91 -3.83
C LEU A 201 6.29 -0.78 -2.31
N LEU A 202 5.24 -1.33 -1.71
CA LEU A 202 5.07 -1.34 -0.25
C LEU A 202 6.16 -2.17 0.43
N GLY A 203 6.47 -3.37 -0.08
CA GLY A 203 7.54 -4.22 0.46
C GLY A 203 8.88 -3.49 0.50
N ASP A 204 9.24 -2.78 -0.57
CA ASP A 204 10.45 -1.95 -0.58
C ASP A 204 10.34 -0.72 0.32
N LEU A 205 9.16 -0.09 0.42
CA LEU A 205 8.95 1.00 1.38
C LEU A 205 9.26 0.54 2.82
N PHE A 206 8.89 -0.70 3.17
CA PHE A 206 9.08 -1.29 4.50
C PHE A 206 10.47 -1.87 4.74
N CYS A 207 11.09 -2.46 3.72
CA CYS A 207 12.21 -3.38 3.91
C CYS A 207 13.55 -2.90 3.35
N MET A 208 13.63 -1.68 2.79
CA MET A 208 14.88 -1.04 2.39
C MET A 208 14.90 0.45 2.78
N GLU A 209 16.04 1.10 2.55
CA GLU A 209 16.18 2.55 2.75
C GLU A 209 15.37 3.30 1.69
N SER A 210 14.11 3.61 2.02
CA SER A 210 13.14 4.21 1.10
C SER A 210 13.19 5.73 1.08
N PHE A 211 13.05 6.35 2.25
CA PHE A 211 13.08 7.81 2.41
C PHE A 211 13.79 8.22 3.69
N VAL A 212 14.48 9.36 3.61
CA VAL A 212 15.08 10.06 4.75
C VAL A 212 14.45 11.44 4.84
N ILE A 213 14.01 11.84 6.03
CA ILE A 213 13.47 13.17 6.28
C ILE A 213 14.55 14.01 6.94
N ARG A 214 14.75 15.24 6.44
CA ARG A 214 15.71 16.20 6.96
C ARG A 214 15.45 16.45 8.45
N GLU A 215 16.51 16.61 9.24
CA GLU A 215 16.40 16.99 10.65
C GLU A 215 15.62 18.30 10.81
N GLY A 216 14.60 18.29 11.68
CA GLY A 216 13.64 19.40 11.84
C GLY A 216 12.73 19.64 10.63
N GLY A 217 12.72 18.73 9.65
CA GLY A 217 11.85 18.78 8.49
C GLY A 217 10.40 18.37 8.81
N LYS A 218 9.47 18.79 7.95
CA LYS A 218 8.04 18.53 8.13
C LYS A 218 7.58 17.34 7.29
N ALA A 219 6.72 16.52 7.88
CA ALA A 219 6.16 15.33 7.23
C ALA A 219 5.43 15.66 5.91
N TRP A 220 4.80 16.83 5.83
CA TRP A 220 3.97 17.26 4.69
C TRP A 220 4.71 18.15 3.68
N GLU A 221 6.00 18.43 3.85
CA GLU A 221 6.79 19.22 2.90
C GLU A 221 7.70 18.28 2.10
N GLY A 222 7.38 18.03 0.83
CA GLY A 222 8.16 17.12 -0.02
C GLY A 222 9.59 17.60 -0.28
N ALA A 223 9.91 18.86 0.02
CA ALA A 223 11.26 19.40 0.00
C ALA A 223 12.14 18.87 1.15
N ASP A 224 11.55 18.45 2.27
CA ASP A 224 12.26 17.90 3.41
C ASP A 224 12.55 16.40 3.29
N TRP A 225 12.06 15.76 2.23
CA TRP A 225 12.23 14.34 1.98
C TRP A 225 13.31 14.09 0.94
N THR A 226 14.18 13.13 1.22
CA THR A 226 15.18 12.59 0.30
C THR A 226 14.85 11.12 0.03
N VAL A 227 14.88 10.71 -1.24
CA VAL A 227 14.66 9.30 -1.62
C VAL A 227 15.97 8.54 -1.40
N GLY A 228 15.91 7.39 -0.73
CA GLY A 228 17.07 6.52 -0.54
C GLY A 228 17.58 5.97 -1.86
N GLY A 229 18.89 5.66 -1.93
CA GLY A 229 19.56 5.35 -3.20
C GLY A 229 18.97 4.13 -3.91
N GLU A 230 18.83 3.01 -3.21
CA GLU A 230 18.27 1.77 -3.78
C GLU A 230 16.81 1.93 -4.19
N PHE A 231 16.02 2.64 -3.38
CA PHE A 231 14.63 2.94 -3.68
C PHE A 231 14.51 3.87 -4.89
N GLN A 232 15.40 4.86 -5.02
CA GLN A 232 15.45 5.74 -6.17
C GLN A 232 15.80 4.97 -7.45
N ASP A 233 16.75 4.04 -7.42
CA ASP A 233 17.13 3.25 -8.60
C ASP A 233 15.96 2.39 -9.12
N LYS A 234 15.12 1.90 -8.21
CA LYS A 234 13.97 1.05 -8.55
C LYS A 234 12.70 1.84 -8.88
N TRP A 235 12.42 2.91 -8.14
CA TRP A 235 11.15 3.63 -8.14
C TRP A 235 11.28 5.11 -8.52
N GLY A 236 12.48 5.64 -8.76
CA GLY A 236 12.74 7.06 -9.05
C GLY A 236 11.99 7.61 -10.26
N TRP A 237 11.71 6.76 -11.25
CA TRP A 237 10.85 7.06 -12.39
C TRP A 237 9.42 7.46 -12.02
N LEU A 238 8.92 7.12 -10.82
CA LEU A 238 7.63 7.61 -10.31
C LEU A 238 7.65 9.12 -10.00
N PHE A 239 8.82 9.72 -9.80
CA PHE A 239 8.97 11.14 -9.50
C PHE A 239 9.15 11.99 -10.75
N CYS A 240 9.12 11.37 -11.93
CA CYS A 240 9.40 12.01 -13.20
C CYS A 240 8.18 12.71 -13.79
#